data_AF-A0A9D8BB02-F1
#
_entry.id   AF-A0A9D8BB02-F1
#
_cell.length_a   1.000
_cell.length_b   1.000
_cell.length_c   1.000
_cell.angle_alpha   90.00
_cell.angle_beta   90.00
_cell.angle_gamma   90.00
#
_symmetry.space_group_name_H-M   'P 1'
#
loop_
_entity.id
_entity.type
_entity.pdbx_description
1 polymer ?
#
loop_
_entity_poly.entity_id
_entity_poly.type
_entity_poly.pdbx_seq_one_letter_code
_entity_poly.pdbx_strand_id
1 'polypeptide(L)' 'ARYLGEVMKGMAGMDRQKANGVIKAIMKAMESHAGEVKGNTTRFTEVYDLKTAQPKQEYVDYLERAKEELARCGVPYR' A
#
# COMPACT_ATOMS: atom_id res chain seq x y z
N ALA A 1 -4.00 -6.82 -5.84
CA ALA A 1 -5.35 -6.34 -6.20
C ALA A 1 -6.11 -5.78 -4.99
N ARG A 2 -6.29 -6.53 -3.89
CA ARG A 2 -7.04 -6.09 -2.69
C ARG A 2 -6.57 -4.74 -2.11
N TYR A 3 -5.27 -4.65 -1.79
CA TYR A 3 -4.64 -3.42 -1.25
C TYR A 3 -4.92 -2.16 -2.10
N LEU A 4 -4.71 -2.26 -3.42
CA LEU A 4 -4.99 -1.17 -4.35
C LEU A 4 -6.48 -0.77 -4.35
N GLY A 5 -7.38 -1.75 -4.29
CA GLY A 5 -8.82 -1.52 -4.20
C GLY A 5 -9.23 -0.73 -2.96
N GLU A 6 -8.63 -1.04 -1.81
CA GLU A 6 -8.89 -0.32 -0.56
C GLU A 6 -8.41 1.13 -0.62
N VAL A 7 -7.21 1.37 -1.18
CA VAL A 7 -6.71 2.74 -1.40
C VAL A 7 -7.64 3.52 -2.33
N MET A 8 -8.02 2.93 -3.46
CA MET A 8 -8.93 3.57 -4.42
C MET A 8 -10.28 3.89 -3.78
N LYS A 9 -10.82 3.00 -2.95
CA LYS A 9 -12.07 3.21 -2.22
C LYS A 9 -11.93 4.33 -1.18
N GLY A 10 -10.80 4.43 -0.48
CA GLY A 10 -10.52 5.52 0.45
C GLY A 10 -10.43 6.87 -0.25
N MET A 11 -9.76 6.93 -1.40
CA MET A 11 -9.60 8.18 -2.16
C MET A 11 -10.83 8.58 -3.00
N ALA A 12 -11.79 7.67 -3.19
CA ALA A 12 -12.98 7.93 -4.00
C ALA A 12 -13.80 9.10 -3.43
N GLY A 13 -14.12 10.07 -4.29
CA GLY A 13 -14.91 11.24 -3.93
C GLY A 13 -14.12 12.37 -3.26
N MET A 14 -12.80 12.28 -3.16
CA MET A 14 -11.96 13.40 -2.71
C MET A 14 -11.96 14.53 -3.74
N ASP A 15 -12.02 15.78 -3.25
CA ASP A 15 -11.74 16.95 -4.07
C ASP A 15 -10.30 16.92 -4.61
N ARG A 16 -10.11 17.41 -5.83
CA ARG A 16 -8.82 17.40 -6.53
C ARG A 16 -7.70 18.05 -5.71
N GLN A 17 -7.96 19.16 -5.02
CA GLN A 17 -6.94 19.84 -4.21
C GLN A 17 -6.49 18.96 -3.04
N LYS A 18 -7.44 18.30 -2.36
CA LYS A 18 -7.14 17.38 -1.26
C LYS A 18 -6.40 16.14 -1.76
N ALA A 19 -6.83 15.57 -2.88
CA ALA A 19 -6.17 14.43 -3.50
C ALA A 19 -4.72 14.76 -3.88
N ASN A 20 -4.47 15.93 -4.48
CA ASN A 20 -3.11 16.39 -4.79
C ASN A 20 -2.24 16.52 -3.53
N GLY A 21 -2.80 16.98 -2.41
CA GLY A 21 -2.10 17.05 -1.12
C GLY A 21 -1.65 15.67 -0.64
N VAL A 22 -2.57 14.68 -0.68
CA VAL A 22 -2.26 13.28 -0.31
C VAL A 22 -1.21 12.68 -1.23
N ILE A 23 -1.32 12.86 -2.55
CA ILE A 23 -0.33 12.34 -3.51
C ILE A 23 1.06 12.92 -3.24
N LYS A 24 1.17 14.23 -2.97
CA LYS A 24 2.46 14.85 -2.61
C LYS A 24 3.06 14.26 -1.33
N ALA A 25 2.22 13.99 -0.32
CA ALA A 25 2.66 13.35 0.92
C ALA A 25 3.17 11.92 0.67
N ILE A 26 2.45 11.14 -0.15
CA ILE A 26 2.85 9.78 -0.55
C ILE A 26 4.18 9.80 -1.31
N MET A 27 4.35 10.70 -2.29
CA MET A 27 5.59 10.81 -3.05
C MET A 27 6.80 11.10 -2.13
N LYS A 28 6.63 12.03 -1.17
CA LYS A 28 7.67 12.33 -0.19
C LYS A 28 8.01 11.13 0.70
N ALA A 29 7.01 10.35 1.12
CA ALA A 29 7.23 9.13 1.89
C ALA A 29 7.97 8.07 1.05
N MET A 30 7.63 7.92 -0.22
CA MET A 30 8.30 6.99 -1.14
C MET A 30 9.77 7.38 -1.38
N GLU A 31 10.09 8.66 -1.51
CA GLU A 31 11.47 9.14 -1.67
C GLU A 31 12.37 8.68 -0.51
N SER A 32 11.83 8.62 0.71
CA SER A 32 12.57 8.15 1.89
C SER A 32 12.92 6.66 1.83
N HIS A 33 12.13 5.87 1.09
CA HIS A 33 12.31 4.42 0.93
C HIS A 33 12.98 4.05 -0.40
N ALA A 34 13.23 5.01 -1.29
CA ALA A 34 13.73 4.75 -2.65
C ALA A 34 15.06 3.99 -2.66
N GLY A 35 15.93 4.21 -1.66
CA GLY A 35 17.20 3.49 -1.51
C GLY A 35 17.05 2.05 -0.99
N GLU A 36 15.90 1.69 -0.42
CA GLU A 36 15.64 0.37 0.16
C GLU A 36 14.98 -0.59 -0.84
N VAL A 37 14.41 -0.06 -1.93
CA VAL A 37 13.77 -0.86 -2.97
C VAL A 37 14.82 -1.63 -3.77
N LYS A 38 15.21 -2.80 -3.27
CA LYS A 38 15.85 -3.83 -4.07
C LYS A 38 14.77 -4.41 -4.98
N GLY A 39 14.90 -4.23 -6.29
CA GLY A 39 13.86 -4.50 -7.28
C GLY A 39 13.07 -5.81 -7.06
N ASN A 40 11.78 -5.80 -7.41
CA ASN A 40 10.79 -6.88 -7.23
C ASN A 40 11.38 -8.30 -7.15
N THR A 41 11.72 -8.76 -5.96
CA THR A 41 12.35 -10.07 -5.73
C THR A 41 11.38 -11.12 -5.21
N THR A 42 10.19 -10.73 -4.75
CA THR A 42 9.27 -11.66 -4.08
C THR A 42 8.34 -12.36 -5.06
N ARG A 43 8.44 -13.69 -5.12
CA ARG A 43 7.60 -14.55 -5.96
C ARG A 43 6.26 -14.84 -5.27
N PHE A 44 5.21 -15.08 -6.04
CA PHE A 44 3.90 -15.48 -5.49
C PHE A 44 3.98 -16.67 -4.53
N THR A 45 4.77 -17.69 -4.89
CA THR A 45 5.01 -18.90 -4.08
C THR A 45 5.70 -18.62 -2.74
N GLU A 46 6.34 -17.47 -2.58
CA GLU A 46 7.03 -17.09 -1.35
C GLU A 46 6.06 -16.43 -0.36
N VAL A 47 5.00 -15.78 -0.85
CA VAL A 47 4.05 -15.00 -0.04
C VAL A 47 2.63 -15.56 0.02
N TYR A 48 2.33 -16.61 -0.74
CA TYR A 48 1.06 -17.34 -0.68
C TYR A 48 1.25 -18.80 -0.32
N ASP A 49 0.29 -19.36 0.40
CA ASP A 49 0.12 -20.79 0.54
C ASP A 49 -0.54 -21.36 -0.73
N LEU A 50 0.15 -22.28 -1.41
CA LEU A 50 -0.28 -22.80 -2.71
C LEU A 50 -1.43 -23.79 -2.63
N LYS A 51 -1.72 -24.35 -1.45
CA LYS A 51 -2.83 -25.30 -1.27
C LYS A 51 -4.15 -24.56 -1.05
N THR A 52 -4.10 -23.48 -0.30
CA THR A 52 -5.28 -22.70 0.13
C THR A 52 -5.49 -21.43 -0.69
N ALA A 53 -4.48 -21.04 -1.49
CA ALA A 53 -4.42 -19.78 -2.22
C ALA A 53 -4.60 -18.55 -1.31
N GLN A 54 -4.24 -18.67 -0.03
CA GLN A 54 -4.27 -17.57 0.93
C GLN A 54 -2.89 -16.92 1.08
N PRO A 55 -2.83 -15.60 1.31
CA PRO A 55 -1.56 -14.95 1.63
C PRO A 55 -1.05 -15.46 2.98
N LYS A 56 0.27 -15.59 3.11
CA LYS A 56 0.92 -15.83 4.40
C LYS A 56 0.74 -14.60 5.30
N GLN A 57 0.68 -14.81 6.61
CA GLN A 57 0.47 -13.74 7.58
C GLN A 57 1.51 -12.62 7.44
N GLU A 58 2.78 -12.95 7.21
CA GLU A 58 3.85 -11.97 7.01
C GLU A 58 3.59 -11.00 5.84
N TYR A 59 2.96 -11.49 4.77
CA TYR A 59 2.58 -10.66 3.64
C TYR A 59 1.39 -9.76 3.96
N VAL A 60 0.44 -10.26 4.77
CA VAL A 60 -0.68 -9.45 5.29
C VAL A 60 -0.14 -8.33 6.19
N ASP A 61 0.72 -8.65 7.14
CA ASP A 61 1.30 -7.69 8.08
C ASP A 61 2.13 -6.62 7.35
N TYR A 62 2.88 -7.03 6.30
CA TYR A 62 3.58 -6.08 5.43
C TYR A 62 2.64 -5.09 4.75
N LEU A 63 1.52 -5.58 4.19
CA LEU A 63 0.53 -4.72 3.53
C LEU A 63 -0.22 -3.82 4.54
N GLU A 64 -0.48 -4.28 5.76
CA GLU A 64 -1.10 -3.45 6.80
C GLU A 64 -0.18 -2.32 7.25
N ARG A 65 1.13 -2.57 7.43
CA ARG A 65 2.10 -1.49 7.69
C ARG A 65 2.13 -0.45 6.57
N ALA A 66 2.08 -0.88 5.32
CA ALA A 66 2.01 0.02 4.18
C ALA A 66 0.71 0.86 4.18
N LYS A 67 -0.42 0.27 4.60
CA LYS A 67 -1.68 1.03 4.80
C LYS A 67 -1.56 2.06 5.90
N GLU A 68 -0.94 1.73 7.03
CA GLU A 68 -0.74 2.70 8.12
C GLU A 68 0.09 3.91 7.67
N GLU A 69 1.11 3.70 6.84
CA GLU A 69 1.92 4.79 6.27
C GLU A 69 1.11 5.67 5.31
N LEU A 70 0.30 5.05 4.45
CA LEU A 70 -0.61 5.78 3.57
C LEU A 70 -1.69 6.53 4.37
N ALA A 71 -2.14 5.99 5.50
CA ALA A 71 -3.07 6.66 6.40
C ALA A 71 -2.42 7.92 7.00
N ARG A 72 -1.14 7.84 7.39
CA ARG A 72 -0.36 9.01 7.84
C ARG A 72 -0.18 10.06 6.74
N CYS A 73 -0.18 9.64 5.47
CA CYS A 73 -0.17 10.55 4.32
C CYS A 73 -1.54 11.18 4.02
N GLY A 74 -2.61 10.75 4.71
CA GLY A 74 -3.95 11.31 4.58
C GLY A 74 -4.91 10.49 3.72
N VAL A 75 -4.59 9.22 3.39
CA VAL A 75 -5.56 8.30 2.78
C VAL A 75 -6.61 7.93 3.83
N PRO A 76 -7.90 8.22 3.61
CA PRO A 76 -8.94 7.93 4.59
C PRO A 76 -9.41 6.49 4.41
N TYR A 77 -8.73 5.56 5.07
CA TYR A 77 -9.25 4.20 5.21
C TYR A 77 -10.52 4.24 6.06
N ARG A 78 -11.54 3.51 5.61
CA ARG A 78 -12.82 3.31 6.32
C ARG A 78 -12.84 1.93 6.95
#